data_AF-A0A3D4B1M0-F1
#
_entry.id   AF-A0A3D4B1M0-F1
#
_cell.length_a   1.000
_cell.length_b   1.000
_cell.length_c   1.000
_cell.angle_alpha   90.00
_cell.angle_beta   90.00
_cell.angle_gamma   90.00
#
_symmetry.space_group_name_H-M   'P 1'
#
loop_
_entity.id
_entity.type
_entity.pdbx_description
1 polymer ?
#
loop_
_entity_poly.entity_id
_entity_poly.type
_entity_poly.pdbx_seq_one_letter_code
_entity_poly.pdbx_strand_id
1 'polypeptide(L)' 'KQKISKKEIVKDYQLKLESNFMMYFDEGVYPVDIFYTIDELFVMQIEVRKFILAIQGLSARLHQ' A
#
# COMPACT_ATOMS: atom_id res chain seq x y z
N LYS A 1 -1.83 -25.26 -9.19
CA LYS A 1 -1.91 -24.13 -8.23
C LYS A 1 -0.49 -23.77 -7.82
N GLN A 2 0.12 -22.73 -8.40
CA GLN A 2 1.43 -22.27 -7.94
C GLN A 2 1.24 -21.62 -6.57
N LYS A 3 2.03 -22.06 -5.60
CA LYS A 3 1.98 -21.60 -4.22
C LYS A 3 2.73 -20.28 -4.16
N ILE A 4 2.03 -19.16 -4.37
CA ILE A 4 2.62 -17.82 -4.29
C ILE A 4 3.24 -17.68 -2.90
N SER A 5 4.49 -17.23 -2.84
CA SER A 5 5.19 -17.05 -1.57
C SER A 5 4.62 -15.86 -0.82
N LYS A 6 4.44 -15.97 0.50
CA LYS A 6 4.01 -14.85 1.36
C LYS A 6 4.88 -13.60 1.16
N LYS A 7 6.17 -13.77 0.85
CA LYS A 7 7.10 -12.65 0.57
C LYS A 7 6.77 -11.91 -0.72
N GLU A 8 6.31 -12.61 -1.76
CA GLU A 8 5.93 -11.97 -3.03
C GLU A 8 4.67 -11.13 -2.87
N ILE A 9 3.72 -11.59 -2.05
CA ILE A 9 2.50 -10.84 -1.74
C ILE A 9 2.83 -9.55 -0.99
N VAL A 10 3.72 -9.62 0.01
CA VAL A 10 4.17 -8.43 0.76
C VAL A 10 4.93 -7.46 -0.14
N LYS A 11 5.75 -7.94 -1.08
CA LYS A 11 6.45 -7.06 -2.03
C LYS A 11 5.50 -6.38 -3.02
N ASP A 12 4.52 -7.10 -3.57
CA ASP A 12 3.46 -6.52 -4.41
C ASP A 12 2.62 -5.50 -3.63
N TYR A 13 2.37 -5.78 -2.35
CA TYR A 13 1.68 -4.87 -1.43
C TYR A 13 2.45 -3.57 -1.26
N GLN A 14 3.74 -3.65 -0.90
CA GLN A 14 4.60 -2.48 -0.73
C GLN A 14 4.64 -1.62 -2.00
N LEU A 15 4.96 -2.21 -3.16
CA LEU A 15 5.04 -1.47 -4.44
C LEU A 15 3.73 -0.74 -4.79
N LYS A 16 2.58 -1.35 -4.50
CA LYS A 16 1.27 -0.72 -4.74
C LYS A 16 1.03 0.45 -3.80
N LEU A 17 1.39 0.35 -2.54
CA LEU A 17 1.27 1.46 -1.62
C LEU A 17 2.22 2.58 -2.01
N GLU A 18 3.48 2.26 -2.30
CA GLU A 18 4.49 3.23 -2.75
C GLU A 18 4.00 4.02 -3.97
N SER A 19 3.39 3.33 -4.93
CA SER A 19 2.79 3.96 -6.11
C SER A 19 1.52 4.77 -5.82
N ASN A 20 0.69 4.41 -4.83
CA ASN A 20 -0.53 5.17 -4.50
C ASN A 20 -0.22 6.43 -3.70
N PHE A 21 0.76 6.38 -2.81
CA PHE A 21 1.17 7.51 -1.98
C PHE A 21 2.28 8.34 -2.61
N MET A 22 2.90 7.86 -3.69
CA MET A 22 4.11 8.44 -4.29
C MET A 22 5.24 8.57 -3.26
N MET A 23 5.38 7.53 -2.41
CA MET A 23 6.34 7.45 -1.30
C MET A 23 7.16 6.18 -1.43
N TYR A 24 8.38 6.19 -0.88
CA TYR A 24 9.22 4.99 -0.77
C TYR A 24 9.18 4.50 0.67
N PHE A 25 8.74 3.26 0.90
CA PHE A 25 8.74 2.66 2.22
C PHE A 25 10.06 1.94 2.46
N ASP A 26 11.05 2.72 2.90
CA ASP A 26 12.37 2.22 3.27
C ASP A 26 12.56 2.32 4.79
N GLU A 27 13.12 1.27 5.40
CA GLU A 27 13.35 1.21 6.85
C GLU A 27 14.32 2.29 7.34
N GLY A 28 15.20 2.80 6.48
CA GLY A 28 16.08 3.94 6.79
C GLY A 28 15.36 5.29 6.74
N VAL A 29 14.29 5.41 5.93
CA VAL A 29 13.48 6.63 5.81
C VAL A 29 12.38 6.67 6.87
N TYR A 30 11.83 5.51 7.24
CA TYR A 30 10.75 5.36 8.22
C TYR A 30 11.21 4.47 9.40
N PRO A 31 12.08 4.97 10.29
CA PRO A 31 12.63 4.18 11.40
C PRO A 31 11.63 3.94 12.55
N VAL A 32 10.47 4.61 12.51
CA VAL A 32 9.38 4.53 13.49
C VAL A 32 8.04 4.65 12.77
N ASP A 33 6.96 4.21 13.41
CA ASP A 33 5.60 4.35 12.87
C ASP A 33 5.22 5.83 12.75
N ILE A 34 4.68 6.22 11.58
CA ILE A 34 4.23 7.58 11.28
C ILE A 34 2.77 7.55 10.87
N PHE A 35 2.01 8.53 11.37
CA PHE A 35 0.61 8.73 11.02
C PHE A 35 0.49 9.98 10.16
N TYR A 36 -0.24 9.86 9.06
CA TYR A 36 -0.59 10.96 8.18
C TYR A 36 -2.11 11.09 8.12
N THR A 37 -2.59 12.32 7.99
CA THR A 37 -3.99 12.59 7.65
C THR A 37 -4.24 12.33 6.16
N ILE A 38 -5.49 12.04 5.80
CA ILE A 38 -5.88 11.85 4.39
C ILE A 38 -5.50 13.07 3.55
N ASP A 39 -5.67 14.25 4.10
CA ASP A 39 -5.48 15.54 3.41
C ASP A 39 -4.00 15.86 3.15
N GLU A 40 -3.08 15.30 3.93
CA GLU A 40 -1.63 15.38 3.71
C GLU A 40 -1.15 14.44 2.60
N LEU A 41 -1.86 13.34 2.38
CA LEU A 41 -1.48 12.29 1.43
C LEU A 41 -2.14 12.44 0.07
N PHE A 42 -3.34 13.04 0.03
CA PHE A 42 -4.16 13.09 -1.17
C PHE A 42 -4.69 14.49 -1.40
N VAL A 43 -4.48 15.00 -2.61
CA VAL A 43 -4.98 16.33 -3.01
C VAL A 43 -6.39 16.19 -3.60
N MET A 44 -6.66 15.09 -4.29
CA MET A 44 -7.92 14.86 -5.00
C MET A 44 -8.68 13.65 -4.49
N GLN A 45 -10.00 13.75 -4.42
CA GLN A 45 -10.88 12.63 -4.03
C GLN A 45 -10.68 11.37 -4.89
N ILE A 46 -10.29 11.52 -6.16
CA ILE A 46 -10.03 10.39 -7.06
C ILE A 46 -8.84 9.53 -6.59
N GLU A 47 -7.85 10.14 -5.94
CA GLU A 47 -6.67 9.45 -5.41
C GLU A 47 -7.06 8.62 -4.18
N VAL A 48 -7.89 9.19 -3.30
CA VAL A 48 -8.49 8.48 -2.15
C VAL A 48 -9.28 7.26 -2.62
N ARG A 49 -10.10 7.39 -3.68
CA ARG A 49 -10.86 6.26 -4.23
C ARG A 49 -9.96 5.16 -4.79
N LYS A 50 -8.89 5.52 -5.51
CA LYS A 50 -7.90 4.56 -6.02
C LYS A 50 -7.21 3.81 -4.88
N PHE A 51 -6.84 4.54 -3.83
CA PHE A 51 -6.23 3.96 -2.63
C PHE A 51 -7.16 2.95 -1.95
N ILE A 52 -8.43 3.29 -1.72
CA ILE A 52 -9.42 2.37 -1.12
C ILE A 52 -9.56 1.09 -1.94
N LEU A 53 -9.69 1.19 -3.27
CA LEU A 53 -9.80 0.03 -4.16
C LEU A 53 -8.53 -0.84 -4.12
N ALA A 54 -7.35 -0.22 -4.06
CA ALA A 54 -6.09 -0.94 -3.94
C ALA A 54 -6.03 -1.75 -2.63
N ILE A 55 -6.35 -1.13 -1.49
CA ILE A 55 -6.38 -1.81 -0.18
C ILE A 55 -7.39 -2.95 -0.15
N GLN A 56 -8.61 -2.75 -0.70
CA GLN A 56 -9.63 -3.79 -0.77
C GLN A 56 -9.16 -4.98 -1.61
N GLY A 57 -8.58 -4.72 -2.79
CA GLY A 57 -8.05 -5.78 -3.66
C GLY A 57 -6.87 -6.53 -3.02
N LEU A 58 -6.03 -5.84 -2.26
CA LEU A 58 -4.91 -6.43 -1.54
C LEU A 58 -5.38 -7.29 -0.35
N SER A 59 -6.32 -6.79 0.45
CA SER A 59 -6.90 -7.54 1.58
C SER A 59 -7.61 -8.82 1.12
N ALA A 60 -8.31 -8.76 -0.01
CA ALA A 60 -8.95 -9.94 -0.61
C ALA A 60 -7.93 -11.00 -1.03
N ARG A 61 -6.74 -10.61 -1.52
CA ARG A 61 -5.66 -11.53 -1.88
C ARG A 61 -4.97 -12.15 -0.67
N LEU A 62 -4.82 -11.41 0.42
CA LEU A 62 -4.24 -11.92 1.66
C LEU A 62 -5.12 -12.93 2.39
N HIS A 63 -6.45 -12.82 2.21
CA HIS A 63 -7.42 -13.77 2.77
C HIS A 63 -7.51 -15.11 2.01
N GLN A 64 -6.98 -15.21 0.79
CA GLN A 64 -7.00 -16.44 -0.04
C GLN A 64 -5.89 -17.43 0.33
#